data_AF-A0A3D5A572-F1
#
_entry.id   AF-A0A3D5A572-F1
#
_cell.length_a   1.000
_cell.length_b   1.000
_cell.length_c   1.000
_cell.angle_alpha   90.00
_cell.angle_beta   90.00
_cell.angle_gamma   90.00
#
_symmetry.space_group_name_H-M   'P 1'
#
loop_
_entity.id
_entity.type
_entity.pdbx_description
1 polymer ?
#
loop_
_entity_poly.entity_id
_entity_poly.type
_entity_poly.pdbx_seq_one_letter_code
_entity_poly.pdbx_strand_id
1 'polypeptide(L)' 'SSNIFFPNGPHLTRIVYIEKFESKEKAEKRLLELRHFTFMQKEKLIRKQNADWKNLCPFHMNTVEKKSVAYTS' A
#
# COMPACT_ATOMS: atom_id res chain seq x y z
N SER A 1 -3.93 -10.62 -15.88
CA SER A 1 -4.43 -9.52 -15.02
C SER A 1 -3.24 -8.78 -14.44
N SER A 2 -2.98 -7.56 -14.93
CA SER A 2 -1.81 -6.76 -14.63
C SER A 2 -1.91 -6.10 -13.26
N ASN A 3 -0.98 -6.42 -12.36
CA ASN A 3 -0.77 -5.71 -11.12
C ASN A 3 -0.07 -4.37 -11.46
N ILE A 4 -0.83 -3.37 -11.91
CA ILE A 4 -0.30 -2.13 -12.54
C ILE A 4 0.63 -1.34 -11.61
N PHE A 5 0.45 -1.46 -10.29
CA PHE A 5 1.26 -0.72 -9.31
C PHE A 5 2.43 -1.54 -8.74
N PHE A 6 2.29 -2.86 -8.63
CA PHE A 6 3.30 -3.72 -8.00
C PHE A 6 3.45 -5.05 -8.74
N PRO A 7 4.15 -5.09 -9.89
CA PRO A 7 4.26 -6.29 -10.71
C PRO A 7 4.98 -7.48 -10.03
N ASN A 8 5.80 -7.22 -9.00
CA ASN A 8 6.73 -8.21 -8.43
C ASN A 8 6.43 -8.63 -6.98
N GLY A 9 5.25 -8.31 -6.42
CA GLY A 9 4.95 -8.56 -4.99
C GLY A 9 3.66 -9.35 -4.78
N PRO A 10 3.70 -10.60 -4.26
CA PRO A 10 2.49 -11.43 -4.08
C PRO A 10 1.53 -10.95 -2.98
N HIS A 11 1.83 -9.88 -2.24
CA HIS A 11 1.09 -9.52 -1.01
C HIS A 11 0.75 -8.03 -0.83
N LEU A 12 1.08 -7.15 -1.77
CA LEU A 12 0.73 -5.73 -1.66
C LEU A 12 -0.68 -5.48 -2.21
N THR A 13 -1.68 -5.60 -1.34
CA THR A 13 -3.10 -5.61 -1.71
C THR A 13 -3.87 -4.35 -1.31
N ARG A 14 -3.27 -3.50 -0.47
CA ARG A 14 -3.96 -2.35 0.14
C ARG A 14 -3.09 -1.11 0.06
N ILE A 15 -3.71 0.00 -0.35
CA ILE A 15 -3.13 1.34 -0.25
C ILE A 15 -3.84 2.02 0.92
N VAL A 16 -3.12 2.31 2.01
CA VAL A 16 -3.72 2.89 3.23
C VAL A 16 -3.37 4.35 3.45
N TYR A 17 -2.46 4.89 2.63
CA TYR A 17 -1.97 6.26 2.73
C TYR A 17 -1.49 6.76 1.37
N ILE A 18 -1.86 7.99 1.00
CA ILE A 18 -1.49 8.64 -0.27
C ILE A 18 -1.23 10.11 0.04
N GLU A 19 -0.08 10.63 -0.40
CA GLU A 19 0.20 12.07 -0.43
C GLU A 19 0.21 12.54 -1.90
N LYS A 20 -0.39 13.70 -2.17
CA LYS A 20 -0.37 14.35 -3.48
C LYS A 20 0.39 15.67 -3.37
N PHE A 21 1.24 15.94 -4.35
CA PHE A 21 2.06 17.13 -4.41
C PHE A 21 1.88 17.83 -5.74
N GLU A 22 2.02 19.16 -5.73
CA GLU A 22 1.91 20.02 -6.91
C GLU A 22 3.15 19.95 -7.81
N SER A 23 4.31 19.60 -7.25
CA SER A 23 5.58 19.53 -7.98
C SER A 23 6.36 18.27 -7.60
N LYS A 24 7.21 17.84 -8.54
CA LYS A 24 8.07 16.67 -8.35
C LYS A 24 9.08 16.89 -7.24
N GLU A 25 9.66 18.09 -7.16
CA GLU A 25 10.68 18.45 -6.17
C GLU A 25 10.12 18.37 -4.74
N LYS A 26 8.88 18.83 -4.53
CA LYS A 26 8.19 18.69 -3.23
C LYS A 26 8.00 17.21 -2.86
N ALA A 27 7.61 16.38 -3.83
CA ALA A 27 7.44 14.94 -3.62
C ALA A 27 8.76 14.23 -3.30
N GLU A 28 9.85 14.59 -3.98
CA GLU A 28 11.18 14.03 -3.74
C GLU A 28 11.73 14.43 -2.37
N LYS A 29 11.58 15.70 -1.99
CA LYS A 29 11.93 16.16 -0.63
C LYS A 29 11.16 15.38 0.42
N ARG A 30 9.85 15.20 0.23
CA ARG A 30 9.02 14.41 1.14
C ARG A 30 9.49 12.96 1.23
N LEU A 31 9.82 12.35 0.11
CA LEU A 31 10.33 10.98 0.08
C LEU A 31 11.62 10.85 0.91
N LEU A 32 12.53 11.82 0.80
CA LEU A 32 13.75 11.85 1.61
C LEU A 32 13.43 12.01 3.10
N GLU A 33 12.50 12.88 3.48
CA GLU A 33 12.04 12.99 4.88
C GLU A 33 11.49 11.66 5.41
N LEU A 34 10.60 11.01 4.66
CA LEU A 34 10.00 9.73 5.04
C LEU A 34 11.02 8.60 5.15
N ARG A 35 12.15 8.65 4.43
CA ARG A 35 13.23 7.65 4.58
C ARG A 35 13.87 7.68 5.97
N HIS A 36 13.92 8.85 6.61
CA HIS A 36 14.48 9.03 7.95
C HIS A 36 13.48 8.71 9.07
N PHE A 37 12.19 8.56 8.75
CA PHE A 37 11.18 8.26 9.75
C PHE A 37 11.26 6.82 10.24
N THR A 38 11.11 6.64 11.55
CA THR A 38 10.90 5.34 12.18
C THR A 38 9.55 4.76 11.77
N PHE A 39 9.39 3.45 12.00
CA PHE A 39 8.11 2.79 11.79
C PHE A 39 6.97 3.47 12.57
N MET A 40 7.22 3.80 13.84
CA MET A 40 6.24 4.50 14.70
C MET A 40 5.85 5.88 14.17
N GLN A 41 6.80 6.64 13.62
CA GLN A 41 6.51 7.95 13.03
C GLN A 41 5.65 7.82 11.76
N LYS A 42 5.95 6.82 10.92
CA LYS A 42 5.14 6.51 9.73
C LYS A 42 3.74 6.05 10.12
N GLU A 43 3.62 5.15 11.09
CA GLU A 43 2.31 4.70 11.60
C GLU A 43 1.49 5.87 12.16
N LYS A 44 2.10 6.75 12.97
CA LYS A 44 1.41 7.92 13.51
C LYS A 44 0.87 8.83 12.39
N LEU A 45 1.66 9.00 11.32
CA LEU A 45 1.27 9.77 10.16
C LEU A 45 0.12 9.11 9.39
N ILE A 46 0.16 7.79 9.19
CA ILE A 46 -0.94 7.03 8.56
C ILE A 46 -2.21 7.16 9.41
N ARG A 47 -2.12 6.88 10.72
CA ARG A 47 -3.27 6.89 11.63
C ARG A 47 -3.90 8.27 11.79
N LYS A 48 -3.13 9.35 11.63
CA LYS A 48 -3.66 10.72 11.65
C LYS A 48 -4.70 10.95 10.54
N GLN A 49 -4.53 10.30 9.39
CA GLN A 49 -5.44 10.43 8.24
C GLN A 49 -6.37 9.22 8.06
N ASN A 50 -5.93 8.04 8.49
CA ASN A 50 -6.60 6.77 8.31
C ASN A 50 -6.39 5.87 9.53
N ALA A 51 -7.10 6.16 10.62
CA ALA A 51 -6.95 5.47 11.91
C ALA A 51 -7.22 3.95 11.82
N ASP A 52 -8.19 3.55 10.99
CA ASP A 52 -8.65 2.18 10.81
C ASP A 52 -7.89 1.42 9.69
N TRP A 53 -6.89 2.06 9.08
CA TRP A 53 -6.12 1.50 7.96
C TRP A 53 -7.01 1.09 6.77
N LYS A 54 -8.16 1.73 6.56
CA LYS A 54 -9.09 1.41 5.46
C LYS A 54 -8.35 1.47 4.12
N ASN A 55 -8.68 0.54 3.22
CA ASN A 55 -8.09 0.57 1.88
C ASN A 55 -8.63 1.80 1.13
N LEU A 56 -7.73 2.68 0.72
CA LEU A 56 -8.04 3.90 -0.04
C LEU A 56 -8.21 3.61 -1.53
N CYS A 57 -7.83 2.41 -1.99
CA CYS A 57 -8.04 1.98 -3.37
C CYS A 57 -9.32 1.13 -3.48
N PRO A 58 -10.31 1.52 -4.29
CA PRO A 58 -11.58 0.79 -4.41
C PRO A 58 -11.48 -0.49 -5.24
N PHE A 59 -10.40 -0.67 -6.00
CA PHE A 59 -10.20 -1.90 -6.75
C PHE A 59 -9.76 -3.01 -5.78
N HIS A 60 -10.61 -4.03 -5.64
CA HIS A 60 -10.22 -5.29 -5.01
C HIS A 60 -9.06 -5.83 -5.84
N MET A 61 -7.83 -5.67 -5.33
CA MET A 61 -6.66 -6.30 -5.93
C MET A 61 -6.90 -7.79 -5.76
N ASN A 62 -7.46 -8.45 -6.78
CA ASN A 62 -7.77 -9.88 -6.75
C ASN A 62 -6.51 -10.64 -6.33
N THR A 63 -6.40 -10.91 -5.04
CA THR A 63 -5.45 -11.87 -4.50
C THR A 63 -5.80 -13.17 -5.19
N VAL A 64 -4.82 -13.73 -5.90
CA VAL A 64 -4.92 -15.06 -6.53
C VAL A 64 -5.68 -15.97 -5.59
N GLU A 65 -6.91 -16.35 -5.98
CA GLU A 65 -7.71 -17.31 -5.22
C GLU A 65 -6.85 -18.55 -5.00
N LYS A 66 -6.48 -18.82 -3.75
CA LYS A 66 -5.85 -20.10 -3.39
C LYS A 66 -6.89 -21.17 -3.68
N LYS A 67 -6.77 -21.83 -4.84
CA LYS A 67 -7.54 -23.05 -5.14
C LYS A 67 -7.25 -24.05 -4.03
N SER A 68 -8.26 -24.40 -3.24
CA SER A 68 -8.17 -25.49 -2.28
C SER A 68 -7.93 -26.77 -3.05
N VAL A 69 -6.78 -27.41 -2.81
CA VAL A 69 -6.49 -28.74 -3.37
C VAL A 69 -7.29 -29.73 -2.51
N ALA A 70 -8.40 -30.23 -3.03
CA ALA A 70 -9.10 -31.37 -2.45
C ALA A 70 -8.31 -32.63 -2.81
N TYR A 71 -7.79 -33.34 -1.81
CA TYR A 71 -7.32 -34.70 -2.00
C TYR A 71 -8.54 -35.62 -2.01
N THR A 72 -8.82 -36.23 -3.16
CA THR A 72 -9.77 -37.35 -3.23
C THR A 72 -9.09 -38.60 -2.71
N SER A 73 -9.73 -39.29 -1.77
CA SER A 73 -9.30 -40.55 -1.15
C SER A 73 -9.20 -41.70 -2.14
#